data_AF-A0AAP2GW74-F1
#
_entry.id   AF-A0AAP2GW74-F1
#
_cell.length_a   1.000
_cell.length_b   1.000
_cell.length_c   1.000
_cell.angle_alpha   90.00
_cell.angle_beta   90.00
_cell.angle_gamma   90.00
#
_symmetry.space_group_name_H-M   'P 1'
#
loop_
_entity.id
_entity.type
_entity.pdbx_description
1 polymer ?
#
loop_
_entity_poly.entity_id
_entity_poly.type
_entity_poly.pdbx_seq_one_letter_code
_entity_poly.pdbx_strand_id
1 'polypeptide(L)'
;MATLRASIYAEQGNVTLLLNAKVILIATGDCEVALKKNSEYVIQWFADGQPGSSYTITVWSPPEAGFQLTRVLGETGKDFGGTRFRT
;
A
#
# COMPACT_ATOMS: atom_id res chain seq x y z
N MET A 1 -17.92 -8.67 -8.74
CA MET A 1 -17.06 -8.39 -7.58
C MET A 1 -15.89 -7.58 -8.11
N ALA A 2 -15.38 -6.63 -7.33
CA ALA A 2 -14.15 -5.92 -7.69
C ALA A 2 -12.96 -6.62 -7.00
N THR A 3 -11.76 -6.42 -7.52
CA THR A 3 -10.53 -6.97 -6.94
C THR A 3 -9.56 -5.84 -6.68
N LEU A 4 -9.09 -5.70 -5.45
CA LEU A 4 -7.94 -4.87 -5.14
C LEU A 4 -6.70 -5.57 -5.71
N ARG A 5 -5.91 -4.86 -6.52
CA ARG A 5 -4.61 -5.33 -6.98
C ARG A 5 -3.56 -4.29 -6.68
N ALA A 6 -2.55 -4.70 -5.92
CA ALA A 6 -1.51 -3.80 -5.43
C ALA A 6 -0.14 -4.47 -5.41
N SER A 7 0.91 -3.66 -5.46
CA SER A 7 2.28 -4.09 -5.30
C SER A 7 3.07 -3.10 -4.44
N ILE A 8 4.13 -3.62 -3.86
CA ILE A 8 5.11 -2.90 -3.07
C ILE A 8 6.49 -3.22 -3.64
N TYR A 9 7.31 -2.18 -3.73
CA TYR A 9 8.75 -2.31 -3.85
C TYR A 9 9.40 -1.51 -2.73
N ALA A 10 10.30 -2.12 -1.96
CA ALA A 10 11.13 -1.46 -0.96
C ALA A 10 12.60 -1.81 -1.22
N GLU A 11 13.45 -0.80 -1.28
CA GLU A 11 14.87 -0.97 -1.58
C GLU A 11 15.64 -1.57 -0.40
N GLN A 12 15.54 -0.95 0.78
CA GLN A 12 16.15 -1.41 2.02
C GLN A 12 15.19 -1.15 3.18
N GLY A 13 14.35 -2.16 3.46
CA GLY A 13 13.27 -2.06 4.44
C GLY A 13 12.06 -2.90 4.08
N ASN A 14 10.96 -2.67 4.78
CA ASN A 14 9.66 -3.28 4.52
C ASN A 14 8.58 -2.21 4.44
N VAL A 15 7.51 -2.53 3.71
CA VAL A 15 6.25 -1.81 3.79
C VAL A 15 5.18 -2.82 4.16
N THR A 16 4.40 -2.52 5.19
CA THR A 16 3.20 -3.29 5.55
C THR A 16 2.00 -2.56 4.98
N LEU A 17 1.26 -3.20 4.08
CA LEU A 17 0.03 -2.68 3.48
C LEU A 17 -1.17 -3.34 4.15
N LEU A 18 -2.14 -2.52 4.52
CA LEU A 18 -3.38 -2.93 5.18
C LEU A 18 -4.59 -2.47 4.37
N LEU A 19 -5.64 -3.29 4.40
CA LEU A 19 -6.98 -2.97 3.94
C LEU A 19 -7.96 -3.09 5.11
N ASN A 20 -8.60 -1.99 5.50
CA ASN A 20 -9.49 -1.92 6.67
C ASN A 20 -8.83 -2.53 7.93
N ALA A 21 -7.61 -2.09 8.24
CA ALA A 21 -6.78 -2.58 9.35
C ALA A 21 -6.34 -4.06 9.29
N LYS A 22 -6.59 -4.78 8.18
CA LYS A 22 -6.06 -6.14 7.98
C LYS A 22 -4.84 -6.08 7.07
N VAL A 23 -3.75 -6.72 7.48
CA VAL A 23 -2.56 -6.87 6.64
C VAL A 23 -2.89 -7.67 5.39
N ILE A 24 -2.53 -7.15 4.22
CA ILE A 24 -2.73 -7.80 2.92
C ILE A 24 -1.42 -8.07 2.17
N LEU A 25 -0.36 -7.33 2.50
CA LEU A 25 0.98 -7.52 1.94
C LEU A 25 2.03 -6.97 2.92
N ILE A 26 3.17 -7.65 3.01
CA ILE A 26 4.34 -7.23 3.78
C ILE A 26 5.56 -7.31 2.86
N ALA A 27 6.41 -6.29 2.90
CA ALA A 27 7.63 -6.17 2.10
C ALA A 27 7.36 -6.11 0.58
N THR A 28 8.41 -6.24 -0.21
CA THR A 28 8.35 -6.23 -1.68
C THR A 28 7.54 -7.42 -2.20
N GLY A 29 6.59 -7.16 -3.09
CA GLY A 29 5.75 -8.18 -3.70
C GLY A 29 4.45 -7.62 -4.28
N ASP A 30 3.53 -8.51 -4.62
CA ASP A 30 2.19 -8.19 -5.12
C ASP A 30 1.11 -8.94 -4.34
N CYS A 31 -0.11 -8.39 -4.34
CA CYS A 31 -1.26 -9.01 -3.71
C CYS A 31 -2.55 -8.75 -4.49
N GLU A 32 -3.48 -9.70 -4.38
CA GLU A 32 -4.86 -9.56 -4.84
C GLU A 32 -5.85 -9.85 -3.71
N VAL A 33 -6.86 -8.98 -3.53
CA VAL A 33 -7.90 -9.13 -2.50
C VAL A 33 -9.28 -8.88 -3.09
N ALA A 34 -10.21 -9.80 -2.85
CA ALA A 34 -11.59 -9.64 -3.30
C ALA A 34 -12.32 -8.53 -2.52
N LEU A 35 -13.06 -7.69 -3.24
CA LEU A 35 -13.84 -6.58 -2.69
C LEU A 35 -15.34 -6.79 -2.91
N LYS A 36 -16.12 -6.32 -1.94
CA LYS A 36 -17.58 -6.19 -2.02
C LYS A 36 -17.90 -4.91 -2.78
N LYS A 37 -18.90 -4.96 -3.68
CA LYS A 37 -19.41 -3.77 -4.40
C LYS A 37 -20.00 -2.75 -3.42
N ASN A 38 -20.03 -1.46 -3.80
CA ASN A 38 -20.68 -0.40 -3.04
C ASN A 38 -20.20 -0.26 -1.59
N SER A 39 -18.99 -0.75 -1.27
CA SER A 39 -18.41 -0.74 0.06
C SER A 39 -17.26 0.26 0.15
N GLU A 40 -17.10 0.88 1.32
CA GLU A 40 -16.00 1.80 1.60
C GLU A 40 -14.79 1.01 2.13
N TYR A 41 -13.61 1.41 1.65
CA TYR A 41 -12.34 0.78 1.97
C TYR A 41 -11.29 1.83 2.30
N VAL A 42 -10.41 1.48 3.24
CA VAL A 42 -9.25 2.27 3.62
C VAL A 42 -8.00 1.43 3.41
N ILE A 43 -7.09 1.96 2.60
CA ILE A 43 -5.73 1.45 2.47
C ILE A 43 -4.86 2.22 3.44
N GLN A 44 -4.04 1.51 4.20
CA GLN A 44 -3.06 2.09 5.11
C GLN A 44 -1.72 1.43 4.85
N TRP A 45 -0.64 2.16 5.03
CA TRP A 45 0.70 1.59 4.97
C TRP A 45 1.59 2.13 6.08
N PHE A 46 2.51 1.28 6.49
CA PHE A 46 3.62 1.62 7.37
C PHE A 46 4.89 1.16 6.68
N ALA A 47 5.85 2.07 6.53
CA ALA A 47 7.16 1.78 5.96
C ALA A 47 8.22 1.90 7.06
N ASP A 48 9.14 0.96 7.08
CA ASP A 48 10.33 0.96 7.92
C ASP A 48 11.53 0.51 7.08
N GLY A 49 12.66 1.18 7.21
CA GLY A 49 13.82 0.90 6.39
C GLY A 49 15.03 1.75 6.75
N GLN A 50 16.09 1.60 5.97
CA GLN A 50 17.28 2.43 6.12
C GLN A 50 16.95 3.88 5.75
N PRO A 51 17.38 4.90 6.53
CA PRO A 51 17.24 6.30 6.14
C PRO A 51 17.82 6.56 4.75
N GLY A 52 17.09 7.32 3.92
CA GLY A 52 17.45 7.58 2.53
C GLY A 52 17.09 6.46 1.54
N SER A 53 16.61 5.30 1.99
CA SER A 53 16.11 4.25 1.09
C SER A 53 14.74 4.63 0.53
N SER A 54 14.41 4.07 -0.63
CA SER A 54 13.14 4.35 -1.31
C SER A 54 12.14 3.20 -1.20
N TYR A 55 10.86 3.54 -1.27
CA TYR A 55 9.78 2.57 -1.47
C TYR A 55 8.75 3.09 -2.48
N THR A 56 8.06 2.16 -3.13
CA THR A 56 6.94 2.41 -4.04
C THR A 56 5.76 1.52 -3.69
N ILE A 57 4.57 2.10 -3.63
CA ILE A 57 3.29 1.39 -3.54
C ILE A 57 2.51 1.70 -4.81
N THR A 58 2.05 0.66 -5.50
CA THR A 58 1.20 0.81 -6.68
C THR A 58 -0.11 0.07 -6.43
N VAL A 59 -1.23 0.74 -6.66
CA VAL A 59 -2.57 0.15 -6.68
C VAL A 59 -3.15 0.44 -8.06
N TRP A 60 -3.53 -0.60 -8.81
CA TRP A 60 -4.03 -0.44 -10.18
C TRP A 60 -5.47 -0.92 -10.37
N SER A 61 -6.04 -1.58 -9.36
CA SER A 61 -7.44 -2.01 -9.38
C SER A 61 -8.01 -1.96 -7.97
N PRO A 62 -9.29 -1.58 -7.81
CA PRO A 62 -10.15 -1.03 -8.87
C PRO A 62 -9.73 0.42 -9.26
N PRO A 63 -10.19 0.97 -10.40
CA PRO A 63 -9.74 2.28 -10.90
C PRO A 63 -9.90 3.43 -9.90
N GLU A 64 -10.99 3.43 -9.12
CA GLU A 64 -11.26 4.39 -8.04
C GLU A 64 -10.27 4.32 -6.86
N ALA A 65 -9.55 3.20 -6.73
CA ALA A 65 -8.48 3.01 -5.76
C ALA A 65 -7.09 3.26 -6.38
N GLY A 66 -7.04 3.55 -7.68
CA GLY A 66 -5.80 3.58 -8.44
C GLY A 66 -4.86 4.70 -7.99
N PHE A 67 -3.64 4.35 -7.58
CA PHE A 67 -2.58 5.31 -7.32
C PHE A 67 -1.19 4.69 -7.44
N GLN A 68 -0.19 5.53 -7.63
CA GLN A 68 1.22 5.17 -7.45
C GLN A 68 1.86 6.19 -6.52
N LEU A 69 2.50 5.70 -5.47
CA LEU A 69 3.20 6.49 -4.46
C LEU A 69 4.64 6.04 -4.40
N THR A 70 5.57 6.96 -4.65
CA THR A 70 7.00 6.75 -4.44
C THR A 70 7.51 7.74 -3.40
N ARG A 71 8.23 7.25 -2.39
CA ARG A 71 8.78 8.06 -1.29
C ARG A 71 10.20 7.62 -0.97
N VAL A 72 10.96 8.56 -0.42
CA VAL A 72 12.27 8.33 0.20
C VAL A 72 12.10 8.47 1.70
N LEU A 73 12.59 7.50 2.47
CA LEU A 73 12.50 7.51 3.92
C LEU A 73 13.41 8.62 4.49
N GLY A 74 12.83 9.41 5.39
CA GLY A 74 13.58 10.46 6.11
C GLY A 74 14.56 9.88 7.14
N GLU A 75 15.13 10.76 7.96
CA GLU A 75 16.20 10.42 8.93
C GLU A 75 15.81 9.31 9.93
N THR A 76 14.52 9.17 10.23
CA THR A 76 14.02 8.14 11.15
C THR A 76 13.90 6.75 10.50
N GLY A 77 14.02 6.65 9.18
CA GLY A 77 13.81 5.41 8.44
C GLY A 77 12.36 4.92 8.49
N LYS A 78 11.39 5.81 8.79
CA LYS A 78 9.97 5.45 8.93
C LYS A 78 9.08 6.40 8.15
N ASP A 79 8.02 5.86 7.58
CA ASP A 79 6.94 6.62 6.96
C ASP A 79 5.60 5.91 7.16
N PHE A 80 4.50 6.63 7.02
CA PHE A 80 3.16 6.07 7.10
C PHE A 80 2.17 6.88 6.27
N GLY A 81 1.05 6.27 5.92
CA GLY A 81 -0.04 7.00 5.31
C GLY A 81 -1.26 6.14 5.06
N GLY A 82 -2.24 6.73 4.40
CA GLY A 82 -3.45 6.04 4.02
C GLY A 82 -4.27 6.81 3.00
N THR A 83 -5.14 6.09 2.31
CA THR A 83 -6.12 6.65 1.40
C THR A 83 -7.41 5.86 1.50
N ARG A 84 -8.53 6.49 1.14
CA ARG A 84 -9.85 5.86 1.13
C ARG A 84 -10.39 5.81 -0.30
N PHE A 85 -11.18 4.78 -0.58
CA PHE A 85 -11.89 4.64 -1.84
C PHE A 85 -13.22 3.89 -1.64
N ARG A 86 -14.10 3.96 -2.63
CA ARG A 86 -15.40 3.29 -2.62
C ARG A 86 -15.62 2.57 -3.94
N THR A 87 -15.81 1.25 -3.85
CA THR A 87 -16.20 0.36 -4.97
C THR A 87 -17.67 0.44 -5.34
#